data_AF-A0A3L7Q1A9-F1
#
_entry.id   AF-A0A3L7Q1A9-F1
#
_cell.length_a   1.000
_cell.length_b   1.000
_cell.length_c   1.000
_cell.angle_alpha   90.00
_cell.angle_beta   90.00
_cell.angle_gamma   90.00
#
_symmetry.space_group_name_H-M   'P 1'
#
loop_
_entity.id
_entity.type
_entity.pdbx_description
1 polymer ?
#
loop_
_entity_poly.entity_id
_entity_poly.type
_entity_poly.pdbx_seq_one_letter_code
_entity_poly.pdbx_strand_id
1 'polypeptide(L)'
;MLAQLIITLLFAPAYAENPLVLGPAPWQSQKVEGESSALLEEVEGGALIARMSRKAKEVLEVRSANRDRVYLAGTDFTVDAEGGKLVFKGDAKEGLKLSQLYPAKGSPSSYPSRVGHPEQAMLYGPGRWFHDHQLEITYTTDEAWPGTTPPAATDKLPKTTALLAGKKFLKIAISGDSISTGLDASALAMANPKQPGYPDLVAANLQRLTGSEVRLVNFAISGTSISFGVSDWPRLAACKPDLVIIAYGMNDVGRKDPKWYRERTAELVGKIGADLPEAEMILVSPMLGNKEWIHTPREMFNLYRNELKGLTGPGVALADVTAVWEAHLGKQRDLDLTGN
;
A
#
# COMPACT_ATOMS: atom_id res chain seq x y z
N MET A 1 -33.69 15.65 31.54
CA MET A 1 -32.86 14.42 31.60
C MET A 1 -33.23 13.40 30.51
N LEU A 2 -33.60 13.84 29.30
CA LEU A 2 -33.87 12.98 28.14
C LEU A 2 -33.50 13.67 26.80
N ALA A 3 -32.60 14.65 26.87
CA ALA A 3 -32.12 15.42 25.71
C ALA A 3 -30.59 15.33 25.52
N GLN A 4 -29.92 14.46 26.29
CA GLN A 4 -28.47 14.25 26.27
C GLN A 4 -28.07 12.84 25.80
N LEU A 5 -29.02 12.07 25.25
CA LEU A 5 -28.80 10.71 24.78
C LEU A 5 -28.94 10.55 23.25
N ILE A 6 -29.00 11.66 22.49
CA ILE A 6 -29.19 11.65 21.02
C ILE A 6 -28.02 12.32 20.25
N ILE A 7 -26.97 12.78 20.94
CA ILE A 7 -25.77 13.37 20.30
C ILE A 7 -24.55 12.43 20.44
N THR A 8 -24.79 11.11 20.38
CA THR A 8 -23.70 10.10 20.34
C THR A 8 -23.89 9.09 19.21
N LEU A 9 -24.82 9.36 18.28
CA LEU A 9 -25.14 8.47 17.14
C LEU A 9 -25.05 9.14 15.76
N LEU A 10 -24.45 10.33 15.65
CA LEU A 10 -24.33 11.05 14.36
C LEU A 10 -22.90 11.28 13.85
N PHE A 11 -21.89 10.66 14.47
CA PHE A 11 -20.56 10.53 13.86
C PHE A 11 -19.99 9.13 14.13
N ALA A 12 -20.71 8.09 13.73
CA ALA A 12 -20.05 6.85 13.37
C ALA A 12 -19.58 7.02 11.91
N PRO A 13 -18.28 7.18 11.62
CA PRO A 13 -17.85 6.97 10.26
C PRO A 13 -18.08 5.48 9.99
N ALA A 14 -19.05 5.18 9.13
CA ALA A 14 -19.33 3.83 8.63
C ALA A 14 -18.10 3.15 7.98
N TYR A 15 -16.98 3.86 7.83
CA TYR A 15 -15.66 3.37 7.44
C TYR A 15 -15.00 2.47 8.49
N ALA A 16 -15.28 2.63 9.78
CA ALA A 16 -14.54 1.92 10.84
C ALA A 16 -14.86 0.42 10.94
N GLU A 17 -16.02 -0.03 10.45
CA GLU A 17 -16.45 -1.44 10.60
C GLU A 17 -16.45 -2.27 9.31
N ASN A 18 -16.51 -1.65 8.13
CA ASN A 18 -16.47 -2.40 6.87
C ASN A 18 -15.06 -2.40 6.28
N PRO A 19 -14.31 -3.53 6.37
CA PRO A 19 -12.94 -3.62 5.86
C PRO A 19 -12.81 -3.43 4.35
N LEU A 20 -13.93 -3.38 3.61
CA LEU A 20 -13.94 -3.16 2.15
C LEU A 20 -14.04 -1.69 1.75
N VAL A 21 -14.32 -0.79 2.68
CA VAL A 21 -14.61 0.62 2.35
C VAL A 21 -13.38 1.47 2.62
N LEU A 22 -12.84 2.08 1.56
CA LEU A 22 -11.75 3.05 1.68
C LEU A 22 -12.31 4.45 1.85
N GLY A 23 -11.69 5.20 2.77
CA GLY A 23 -11.86 6.64 2.92
C GLY A 23 -11.39 7.42 1.68
N PRO A 24 -11.57 8.75 1.67
CA PRO A 24 -11.07 9.60 0.59
C PRO A 24 -9.55 9.49 0.47
N ALA A 25 -9.03 9.62 -0.75
CA ALA A 25 -7.60 9.59 -1.00
C ALA A 25 -6.88 10.72 -0.22
N PRO A 26 -5.62 10.53 0.21
CA PRO A 26 -4.93 11.49 1.07
C PRO A 26 -4.69 12.86 0.40
N TRP A 27 -4.73 12.93 -0.93
CA TRP A 27 -4.65 14.17 -1.72
C TRP A 27 -6.01 14.85 -1.99
N GLN A 28 -7.12 14.28 -1.51
CA GLN A 28 -8.47 14.84 -1.64
C GLN A 28 -9.11 15.18 -0.29
N SER A 29 -8.40 14.95 0.82
CA SER A 29 -8.93 15.08 2.16
C SER A 29 -7.93 15.73 3.10
N GLN A 30 -8.44 16.60 3.97
CA GLN A 30 -7.72 17.12 5.13
C GLN A 30 -7.80 16.19 6.34
N LYS A 31 -8.63 15.13 6.28
CA LYS A 31 -8.65 14.05 7.27
C LYS A 31 -7.85 12.87 6.72
N VAL A 32 -6.87 12.42 7.49
CA VAL A 32 -6.10 11.19 7.27
C VAL A 32 -6.66 10.13 8.18
N GLU A 33 -7.03 8.98 7.63
CA GLU A 33 -7.67 7.89 8.37
C GLU A 33 -6.76 6.68 8.41
N GLY A 34 -6.47 6.19 9.62
CA GLY A 34 -5.73 4.94 9.83
C GLY A 34 -4.34 4.89 9.18
N GLU A 35 -3.61 6.01 9.16
CA GLU A 35 -2.22 6.01 8.67
C GLU A 35 -1.36 5.08 9.53
N SER A 36 -0.62 4.18 8.88
CA SER A 36 0.24 3.22 9.55
C SER A 36 1.51 3.88 10.09
N SER A 37 1.94 3.45 11.29
CA SER A 37 3.20 3.87 11.86
C SER A 37 3.76 2.80 12.78
N ALA A 38 5.02 2.43 12.62
CA ALA A 38 5.72 1.61 13.61
C ALA A 38 6.00 2.45 14.86
N LEU A 39 5.93 1.83 16.03
CA LEU A 39 6.29 2.51 17.27
C LEU A 39 7.72 2.15 17.63
N LEU A 40 8.68 3.07 17.46
CA LEU A 40 10.11 2.77 17.50
C LEU A 40 10.87 3.68 18.47
N GLU A 41 11.72 3.09 19.29
CA GLU A 41 12.75 3.76 20.08
C GLU A 41 13.91 4.10 19.13
N GLU A 42 13.90 5.32 18.59
CA GLU A 42 14.86 5.75 17.55
C GLU A 42 16.25 6.05 18.11
N VAL A 43 16.34 6.32 19.41
CA VAL A 43 17.56 6.59 20.15
C VAL A 43 17.57 5.68 21.36
N GLU A 44 18.67 4.98 21.59
CA GLU A 44 18.79 4.02 22.70
C GLU A 44 18.47 4.68 24.06
N GLY A 45 17.50 4.10 24.77
CA GLY A 45 16.98 4.63 26.04
C GLY A 45 16.08 5.87 25.90
N GLY A 46 15.73 6.24 24.67
CA GLY A 46 14.80 7.32 24.35
C GLY A 46 13.33 6.90 24.42
N ALA A 47 12.45 7.84 24.07
CA ALA A 47 11.02 7.57 23.97
C ALA A 47 10.69 6.79 22.69
N LEU A 48 9.59 6.02 22.75
CA LEU A 48 8.98 5.40 21.58
C LEU A 48 8.29 6.46 20.70
N ILE A 49 8.60 6.45 19.40
CA ILE A 49 8.15 7.46 18.42
C ILE A 49 7.33 6.81 17.31
N ALA A 50 6.14 7.36 17.07
CA ALA A 50 5.35 7.11 15.87
C ALA A 50 5.37 8.36 14.96
N ARG A 51 5.60 8.16 13.66
CA ARG A 51 5.69 9.23 12.64
C ARG A 51 4.44 9.28 11.76
N MET A 52 4.02 10.49 11.41
CA MET A 52 2.93 10.76 10.46
C MET A 52 3.50 11.36 9.16
N SER A 53 2.87 11.10 8.01
CA SER A 53 3.32 11.68 6.72
C SER A 53 3.10 13.18 6.63
N ARG A 54 2.22 13.74 7.48
CA ARG A 54 1.89 15.16 7.53
C ARG A 54 1.76 15.64 8.98
N LYS A 55 1.96 16.94 9.20
CA LYS A 55 1.74 17.55 10.51
C LYS A 55 0.26 17.51 10.86
N ALA A 56 -0.05 16.98 12.03
CA ALA A 56 -1.41 16.96 12.53
C ALA A 56 -1.81 18.36 13.02
N LYS A 57 -2.96 18.84 12.56
CA LYS A 57 -3.72 19.92 13.19
C LYS A 57 -4.39 19.41 14.47
N GLU A 58 -4.99 18.23 14.38
CA GLU A 58 -5.63 17.55 15.49
C GLU A 58 -5.51 16.04 15.31
N VAL A 59 -5.00 15.34 16.32
CA VAL A 59 -5.00 13.87 16.36
C VAL A 59 -6.33 13.42 16.94
N LEU A 60 -7.11 12.69 16.14
CA LEU A 60 -8.47 12.27 16.49
C LEU A 60 -8.46 10.91 17.18
N GLU A 61 -7.58 10.00 16.75
CA GLU A 61 -7.52 8.65 17.29
C GLU A 61 -6.17 8.00 17.02
N VAL A 62 -5.70 7.22 18.00
CA VAL A 62 -4.53 6.37 17.87
C VAL A 62 -4.90 5.00 18.42
N ARG A 63 -4.69 3.94 17.63
CA ARG A 63 -4.96 2.57 18.05
C ARG A 63 -3.88 1.62 17.54
N SER A 64 -3.75 0.44 18.13
CA SER A 64 -2.95 -0.63 17.54
C SER A 64 -3.57 -1.06 16.19
N ALA A 65 -2.75 -1.50 15.23
CA ALA A 65 -3.23 -1.88 13.89
C ALA A 65 -4.16 -3.10 13.92
N ASN A 66 -3.95 -4.02 14.86
CA ASN A 66 -4.90 -5.11 15.16
C ASN A 66 -6.17 -4.64 15.90
N ARG A 67 -6.27 -3.35 16.23
CA ARG A 67 -7.42 -2.70 16.90
C ARG A 67 -7.76 -3.21 18.30
N ASP A 68 -6.85 -3.96 18.93
CA ASP A 68 -7.05 -4.48 20.28
C ASP A 68 -6.88 -3.38 21.36
N ARG A 69 -6.21 -2.26 21.04
CA ARG A 69 -5.97 -1.17 22.00
C ARG A 69 -6.13 0.20 21.36
N VAL A 70 -6.74 1.12 22.13
CA VAL A 70 -6.79 2.56 21.84
C VAL A 70 -5.85 3.28 22.79
N TYR A 71 -5.15 4.29 22.28
CA TYR A 71 -4.19 5.12 22.98
C TYR A 71 -4.73 6.54 23.15
N LEU A 72 -4.56 7.12 24.34
CA LEU A 72 -5.11 8.41 24.71
C LEU A 72 -4.02 9.48 24.81
N ALA A 73 -4.24 10.61 24.13
CA ALA A 73 -3.37 11.77 24.22
C ALA A 73 -3.30 12.29 25.67
N GLY A 74 -2.12 12.71 26.12
CA GLY A 74 -1.86 13.14 27.48
C GLY A 74 -1.60 11.99 28.47
N THR A 75 -2.20 10.82 28.26
CA THR A 75 -1.98 9.62 29.08
C THR A 75 -0.89 8.74 28.50
N ASP A 76 -1.10 8.24 27.28
CA ASP A 76 -0.18 7.30 26.63
C ASP A 76 0.87 8.00 25.76
N PHE A 77 0.55 9.17 25.19
CA PHE A 77 1.48 9.91 24.34
C PHE A 77 1.25 11.42 24.38
N THR A 78 2.22 12.18 23.89
CA THR A 78 2.06 13.62 23.55
C THR A 78 2.25 13.83 22.05
N VAL A 79 1.58 14.83 21.49
CA VAL A 79 1.71 15.19 20.07
C VAL A 79 2.82 16.21 19.90
N ASP A 80 3.85 15.88 19.12
CA ASP A 80 4.80 16.85 18.58
C ASP A 80 4.34 17.24 17.17
N ALA A 81 3.46 18.24 17.11
CA ALA A 81 2.83 18.68 15.88
C ALA A 81 3.84 19.29 14.90
N GLU A 82 4.85 19.99 15.40
CA GLU A 82 5.89 20.58 14.55
C GLU A 82 6.78 19.50 13.92
N GLY A 83 7.12 18.48 14.70
CA GLY A 83 7.90 17.31 14.27
C GLY A 83 7.11 16.27 13.48
N GLY A 84 5.77 16.38 13.41
CA GLY A 84 4.91 15.41 12.72
C GLY A 84 4.95 14.02 13.34
N LYS A 85 5.02 13.94 14.69
CA LYS A 85 5.19 12.67 15.40
C LYS A 85 4.43 12.62 16.73
N LEU A 86 4.20 11.41 17.21
CA LEU A 86 3.70 11.12 18.55
C LEU A 86 4.85 10.61 19.41
N VAL A 87 4.94 11.11 20.64
CA VAL A 87 5.96 10.71 21.63
C VAL A 87 5.25 9.94 22.74
N PHE A 88 5.48 8.63 22.79
CA PHE A 88 4.83 7.75 23.77
C PHE A 88 5.50 7.84 25.14
N LYS A 89 4.69 7.68 26.18
CA LYS A 89 5.10 7.70 27.59
C LYS A 89 5.22 6.25 28.08
N GLY A 90 6.42 5.87 28.48
CA GLY A 90 6.70 4.51 28.96
C GLY A 90 6.64 3.46 27.86
N ASP A 91 6.49 2.20 28.27
CA ASP A 91 6.47 1.06 27.35
C ASP A 91 5.10 0.92 26.68
N ALA A 92 5.12 0.67 25.37
CA ALA A 92 3.97 0.21 24.61
C ALA A 92 4.27 -1.19 24.08
N LYS A 93 3.25 -2.05 24.06
CA LYS A 93 3.40 -3.47 23.67
C LYS A 93 3.88 -3.62 22.22
N GLU A 94 3.44 -2.71 21.36
CA GLU A 94 3.79 -2.60 19.95
C GLU A 94 5.19 -2.00 19.74
N GLY A 95 5.80 -1.46 20.81
CA GLY A 95 7.06 -0.75 20.77
C GLY A 95 8.24 -1.64 20.37
N LEU A 96 9.06 -1.11 19.47
CA LEU A 96 10.28 -1.74 18.99
C LEU A 96 11.49 -0.93 19.42
N LYS A 97 12.58 -1.63 19.73
CA LYS A 97 13.91 -1.05 19.91
C LYS A 97 14.66 -1.04 18.60
N LEU A 98 15.52 -0.04 18.40
CA LEU A 98 16.37 0.05 17.20
C LEU A 98 17.20 -1.23 16.98
N SER A 99 17.71 -1.84 18.05
CA SER A 99 18.47 -3.09 17.98
C SER A 99 17.65 -4.29 17.48
N GLN A 100 16.32 -4.26 17.62
CA GLN A 100 15.45 -5.32 17.08
C GLN A 100 15.29 -5.23 15.56
N LEU A 101 15.56 -4.06 14.95
CA LEU A 101 15.50 -3.91 13.49
C LEU A 101 16.70 -4.56 12.79
N TYR A 102 17.82 -4.71 13.52
CA TYR A 102 19.08 -5.20 12.98
C TYR A 102 19.62 -6.37 13.80
N PRO A 103 18.91 -7.51 13.82
CA PRO A 103 19.35 -8.68 14.55
C PRO A 103 20.67 -9.24 13.98
N ALA A 104 21.33 -10.09 14.76
CA ALA A 104 22.53 -10.78 14.29
C ALA A 104 22.22 -11.63 13.05
N LYS A 105 23.20 -11.77 12.16
CA LYS A 105 23.07 -12.64 10.99
C LYS A 105 22.69 -14.07 11.41
N GLY A 106 21.66 -14.63 10.76
CA GLY A 106 21.14 -15.96 11.04
C GLY A 106 20.15 -16.03 12.21
N SER A 107 19.81 -14.89 12.83
CA SER A 107 18.71 -14.84 13.79
C SER A 107 17.39 -15.31 13.16
N PRO A 108 16.51 -15.97 13.92
CA PRO A 108 15.15 -16.26 13.49
C PRO A 108 14.44 -14.97 13.06
N SER A 109 13.51 -15.07 12.11
CA SER A 109 12.70 -13.91 11.67
C SER A 109 13.57 -12.73 11.21
N SER A 110 14.56 -13.02 10.36
CA SER A 110 15.42 -12.02 9.74
C SER A 110 15.76 -12.37 8.28
N TYR A 111 16.08 -11.36 7.46
CA TYR A 111 16.67 -11.56 6.14
C TYR A 111 18.07 -10.91 6.05
N PRO A 112 19.02 -11.53 5.32
CA PRO A 112 20.39 -11.04 5.26
C PRO A 112 20.54 -9.84 4.31
N SER A 113 21.79 -9.41 4.16
CA SER A 113 22.22 -8.47 3.12
C SER A 113 21.79 -7.02 3.36
N ARG A 114 22.04 -6.52 4.58
CA ARG A 114 21.98 -5.09 4.89
C ARG A 114 23.12 -4.34 4.21
N VAL A 115 22.79 -3.21 3.59
CA VAL A 115 23.76 -2.31 2.95
C VAL A 115 24.80 -1.86 3.98
N GLY A 116 26.10 -2.04 3.68
CA GLY A 116 27.20 -1.57 4.53
C GLY A 116 27.43 -2.35 5.84
N HIS A 117 26.58 -3.32 6.18
CA HIS A 117 26.63 -4.04 7.46
C HIS A 117 26.46 -5.56 7.27
N PRO A 118 27.45 -6.28 6.70
CA PRO A 118 27.30 -7.69 6.30
C PRO A 118 27.11 -8.68 7.46
N GLU A 119 27.45 -8.28 8.69
CA GLU A 119 27.27 -9.09 9.91
C GLU A 119 25.90 -8.91 10.57
N GLN A 120 25.11 -7.94 10.09
CA GLN A 120 23.74 -7.69 10.56
C GLN A 120 22.73 -8.21 9.54
N ALA A 121 21.64 -8.76 10.04
CA ALA A 121 20.44 -9.01 9.27
C ALA A 121 19.45 -7.85 9.46
N MET A 122 18.36 -7.88 8.71
CA MET A 122 17.22 -6.98 8.90
C MET A 122 16.03 -7.79 9.42
N LEU A 123 15.24 -7.17 10.29
CA LEU A 123 14.02 -7.75 10.84
C LEU A 123 13.08 -8.25 9.73
N TYR A 124 12.57 -9.47 9.88
CA TYR A 124 11.59 -10.07 8.99
C TYR A 124 10.37 -10.54 9.77
N GLY A 125 9.24 -9.85 9.61
CA GLY A 125 8.00 -10.14 10.33
C GLY A 125 6.78 -10.26 9.40
N PRO A 126 6.77 -11.16 8.41
CA PRO A 126 5.61 -11.30 7.52
C PRO A 126 4.36 -11.76 8.28
N GLY A 127 3.20 -11.62 7.65
CA GLY A 127 1.92 -12.05 8.19
C GLY A 127 1.48 -11.20 9.38
N ARG A 128 1.19 -11.84 10.52
CA ARG A 128 0.55 -11.17 11.66
C ARG A 128 1.44 -10.17 12.39
N TRP A 129 2.76 -10.30 12.26
CA TRP A 129 3.70 -9.59 13.14
C TRP A 129 3.56 -8.07 13.03
N PHE A 130 3.52 -7.49 11.83
CA PHE A 130 3.35 -6.04 11.67
C PHE A 130 2.02 -5.52 12.23
N HIS A 131 0.94 -6.29 12.10
CA HIS A 131 -0.36 -5.91 12.67
C HIS A 131 -0.35 -5.82 14.21
N ASP A 132 0.57 -6.53 14.85
CA ASP A 132 0.77 -6.50 16.31
C ASP A 132 1.82 -5.46 16.77
N HIS A 133 2.53 -4.79 15.85
CA HIS A 133 3.63 -3.86 16.17
C HIS A 133 3.51 -2.50 15.47
N GLN A 134 2.40 -2.25 14.76
CA GLN A 134 2.10 -0.96 14.16
C GLN A 134 0.86 -0.34 14.80
N LEU A 135 0.77 0.98 14.63
CA LEU A 135 -0.37 1.80 15.00
C LEU A 135 -1.15 2.20 13.75
N GLU A 136 -2.44 2.45 13.92
CA GLU A 136 -3.29 3.21 12.99
C GLU A 136 -3.53 4.60 13.63
N ILE A 137 -3.17 5.67 12.91
CA ILE A 137 -3.29 7.06 13.38
C ILE A 137 -4.30 7.80 12.49
N THR A 138 -5.33 8.36 13.10
CA THR A 138 -6.32 9.21 12.43
C THR A 138 -6.19 10.65 12.91
N TYR A 139 -6.05 11.59 11.99
CA TYR A 139 -5.82 13.01 12.30
C TYR A 139 -6.35 13.93 11.20
N THR A 140 -6.52 15.20 11.53
CA THR A 140 -6.75 16.27 10.54
C THR A 140 -5.45 17.03 10.28
N THR A 141 -5.31 17.61 9.09
CA THR A 141 -4.14 18.38 8.69
C THR A 141 -4.52 19.53 7.76
N ASP A 142 -3.84 20.66 7.91
CA ASP A 142 -3.86 21.76 6.95
C ASP A 142 -2.70 21.64 5.92
N GLU A 143 -1.81 20.65 6.07
CA GLU A 143 -0.74 20.40 5.10
C GLU A 143 -1.31 19.77 3.82
N ALA A 144 -0.96 20.37 2.69
CA ALA A 144 -1.22 19.77 1.38
C ALA A 144 -0.52 18.41 1.26
N TRP A 145 -1.03 17.57 0.36
CA TRP A 145 -0.35 16.34 -0.04
C TRP A 145 1.08 16.67 -0.51
N PRO A 146 2.12 16.07 0.09
CA PRO A 146 3.51 16.44 -0.22
C PRO A 146 4.00 15.88 -1.56
N GLY A 147 3.28 14.93 -2.14
CA GLY A 147 3.64 14.27 -3.39
C GLY A 147 2.90 14.80 -4.62
N THR A 148 3.11 14.13 -5.75
CA THR A 148 2.29 14.36 -6.94
C THR A 148 0.92 13.72 -6.75
N THR A 149 -0.14 14.45 -7.05
CA THR A 149 -1.49 13.88 -7.11
C THR A 149 -1.62 12.99 -8.35
N PRO A 150 -2.01 11.71 -8.22
CA PRO A 150 -2.24 10.86 -9.38
C PRO A 150 -3.32 11.47 -10.30
N PRO A 151 -3.02 11.69 -11.59
CA PRO A 151 -4.01 12.23 -12.52
C PRO A 151 -5.08 11.17 -12.82
N ALA A 152 -6.30 11.63 -13.09
CA ALA A 152 -7.31 10.76 -13.67
C ALA A 152 -6.84 10.25 -15.05
N ALA A 153 -7.11 8.97 -15.33
CA ALA A 153 -6.74 8.33 -16.60
C ALA A 153 -7.98 7.92 -17.42
N THR A 154 -9.11 8.60 -17.21
CA THR A 154 -10.38 8.30 -17.90
C THR A 154 -10.29 8.50 -19.41
N ASP A 155 -9.41 9.39 -19.88
CA ASP A 155 -9.05 9.60 -21.27
C ASP A 155 -8.34 8.39 -21.91
N LYS A 156 -7.55 7.66 -21.12
CA LYS A 156 -6.80 6.48 -21.56
C LYS A 156 -7.59 5.19 -21.43
N LEU A 157 -8.61 5.18 -20.57
CA LEU A 157 -9.47 4.02 -20.30
C LEU A 157 -10.93 4.28 -20.68
N PRO A 158 -11.24 4.72 -21.92
CA PRO A 158 -12.59 5.09 -22.32
C PRO A 158 -13.60 3.92 -22.23
N LYS A 159 -13.20 2.67 -22.52
CA LYS A 159 -14.12 1.51 -22.49
C LYS A 159 -14.51 1.17 -21.05
N THR A 160 -13.52 1.08 -20.16
CA THR A 160 -13.73 0.87 -18.71
C THR A 160 -14.56 2.00 -18.13
N THR A 161 -14.23 3.26 -18.49
CA THR A 161 -14.97 4.43 -18.01
C THR A 161 -16.43 4.40 -18.47
N ALA A 162 -16.69 4.03 -19.72
CA ALA A 162 -18.04 3.90 -20.25
C ALA A 162 -18.85 2.79 -19.55
N LEU A 163 -18.22 1.64 -19.26
CA LEU A 163 -18.87 0.57 -18.47
C LEU A 163 -19.27 1.08 -17.09
N LEU A 164 -18.34 1.72 -16.37
CA LEU A 164 -18.57 2.22 -15.02
C LEU A 164 -19.62 3.35 -14.99
N ALA A 165 -19.55 4.31 -15.91
CA ALA A 165 -20.52 5.40 -16.01
C ALA A 165 -21.92 4.88 -16.38
N GLY A 166 -21.99 3.85 -17.22
CA GLY A 166 -23.22 3.17 -17.62
C GLY A 166 -23.76 2.18 -16.59
N LYS A 167 -23.11 2.05 -15.42
CA LYS A 167 -23.43 1.07 -14.36
C LYS A 167 -23.50 -0.37 -14.91
N LYS A 168 -22.59 -0.68 -15.83
CA LYS A 168 -22.52 -1.99 -16.51
C LYS A 168 -21.56 -2.91 -15.77
N PHE A 169 -21.71 -4.20 -16.03
CA PHE A 169 -20.78 -5.21 -15.53
C PHE A 169 -19.35 -4.91 -15.99
N LEU A 170 -18.39 -4.98 -15.07
CA LEU A 170 -16.96 -4.84 -15.32
C LEU A 170 -16.23 -6.07 -14.76
N LYS A 171 -15.50 -6.79 -15.61
CA LYS A 171 -14.61 -7.87 -15.21
C LYS A 171 -13.16 -7.41 -15.19
N ILE A 172 -12.56 -7.47 -14.01
CA ILE A 172 -11.15 -7.15 -13.76
C ILE A 172 -10.37 -8.45 -13.60
N ALA A 173 -9.24 -8.57 -14.30
CA ALA A 173 -8.24 -9.59 -14.02
C ALA A 173 -6.94 -8.94 -13.51
N ILE A 174 -6.25 -9.60 -12.57
CA ILE A 174 -4.93 -9.14 -12.10
C ILE A 174 -3.86 -10.15 -12.45
N SER A 175 -2.82 -9.69 -13.14
CA SER A 175 -1.54 -10.38 -13.25
C SER A 175 -0.54 -9.65 -12.36
N GLY A 176 -0.04 -10.31 -11.32
CA GLY A 176 0.88 -9.68 -10.38
C GLY A 176 1.63 -10.65 -9.48
N ASP A 177 2.28 -10.10 -8.47
CA ASP A 177 3.16 -10.85 -7.56
C ASP A 177 2.53 -11.10 -6.17
N SER A 178 3.37 -11.20 -5.12
CA SER A 178 2.94 -11.40 -3.74
C SER A 178 2.03 -10.29 -3.22
N ILE A 179 2.26 -9.05 -3.62
CA ILE A 179 1.49 -7.90 -3.13
C ILE A 179 0.07 -7.98 -3.71
N SER A 180 -0.04 -8.32 -5.00
CA SER A 180 -1.32 -8.59 -5.64
C SER A 180 -1.97 -9.88 -5.16
N THR A 181 -1.23 -10.86 -4.63
CA THR A 181 -1.81 -12.02 -3.94
C THR A 181 -2.51 -11.60 -2.64
N GLY A 182 -2.13 -10.45 -2.07
CA GLY A 182 -2.62 -9.94 -0.79
C GLY A 182 -1.77 -10.37 0.41
N LEU A 183 -0.48 -10.72 0.19
CA LEU A 183 0.43 -10.99 1.30
C LEU A 183 0.51 -9.78 2.24
N ASP A 184 0.56 -10.06 3.54
CA ASP A 184 0.55 -9.10 4.64
C ASP A 184 -0.72 -8.23 4.77
N ALA A 185 -1.78 -8.52 4.00
CA ALA A 185 -3.10 -8.02 4.32
C ALA A 185 -3.65 -8.71 5.58
N SER A 186 -4.32 -7.97 6.47
CA SER A 186 -4.77 -8.51 7.76
C SER A 186 -5.76 -9.67 7.62
N ALA A 187 -6.56 -9.71 6.54
CA ALA A 187 -7.41 -10.85 6.23
C ALA A 187 -6.60 -12.14 6.05
N LEU A 188 -5.53 -12.09 5.25
CA LEU A 188 -4.70 -13.26 4.95
C LEU A 188 -3.80 -13.63 6.13
N ALA A 189 -3.31 -12.63 6.86
CA ALA A 189 -2.56 -12.80 8.10
C ALA A 189 -3.42 -13.25 9.29
N MET A 190 -4.73 -13.39 9.09
CA MET A 190 -5.71 -13.69 10.14
C MET A 190 -5.67 -12.71 11.33
N ALA A 191 -5.25 -11.47 11.09
CA ALA A 191 -5.30 -10.38 12.07
C ALA A 191 -6.59 -9.57 11.92
N ASN A 192 -7.06 -8.97 13.01
CA ASN A 192 -8.04 -7.88 12.91
C ASN A 192 -7.41 -6.72 12.12
N PRO A 193 -8.19 -5.94 11.35
CA PRO A 193 -9.65 -6.02 11.14
C PRO A 193 -10.09 -6.96 10.01
N LYS A 194 -9.23 -7.88 9.54
CA LYS A 194 -9.48 -8.71 8.35
C LYS A 194 -9.69 -7.89 7.07
N GLN A 195 -8.93 -6.81 6.91
CA GLN A 195 -8.87 -6.06 5.67
C GLN A 195 -8.24 -6.91 4.57
N PRO A 196 -8.88 -7.08 3.41
CA PRO A 196 -8.33 -7.88 2.33
C PRO A 196 -7.20 -7.14 1.61
N GLY A 197 -6.55 -7.84 0.68
CA GLY A 197 -5.53 -7.24 -0.17
C GLY A 197 -6.10 -6.10 -1.02
N TYR A 198 -5.21 -5.22 -1.50
CA TYR A 198 -5.62 -4.07 -2.32
C TYR A 198 -6.47 -4.44 -3.55
N PRO A 199 -6.32 -5.60 -4.23
CA PRO A 199 -7.19 -5.98 -5.34
C PRO A 199 -8.67 -5.99 -4.99
N ASP A 200 -9.01 -6.61 -3.86
CA ASP A 200 -10.39 -6.71 -3.40
C ASP A 200 -10.92 -5.33 -3.00
N LEU A 201 -10.06 -4.48 -2.40
CA LEU A 201 -10.40 -3.10 -2.09
C LEU A 201 -10.68 -2.27 -3.34
N VAL A 202 -9.90 -2.45 -4.41
CA VAL A 202 -10.14 -1.80 -5.71
C VAL A 202 -11.51 -2.21 -6.26
N ALA A 203 -11.79 -3.51 -6.33
CA ALA A 203 -13.06 -4.01 -6.86
C ALA A 203 -14.26 -3.54 -6.03
N ALA A 204 -14.17 -3.65 -4.70
CA ALA A 204 -15.24 -3.24 -3.79
C ALA A 204 -15.51 -1.73 -3.85
N ASN A 205 -14.46 -0.90 -3.93
CA ASN A 205 -14.65 0.55 -4.01
C ASN A 205 -15.12 1.01 -5.39
N LEU A 206 -14.68 0.39 -6.49
CA LEU A 206 -15.25 0.66 -7.82
C LEU A 206 -16.75 0.34 -7.85
N GLN A 207 -17.15 -0.82 -7.33
CA GLN A 207 -18.56 -1.20 -7.23
C GLN A 207 -19.35 -0.20 -6.38
N ARG A 208 -18.85 0.13 -5.19
CA ARG A 208 -19.49 1.09 -4.27
C ARG A 208 -19.65 2.48 -4.87
N LEU A 209 -18.60 3.00 -5.52
CA LEU A 209 -18.57 4.38 -6.02
C LEU A 209 -19.38 4.56 -7.31
N THR A 210 -19.49 3.52 -8.14
CA THR A 210 -20.13 3.63 -9.46
C THR A 210 -21.51 2.98 -9.51
N GLY A 211 -21.80 2.04 -8.61
CA GLY A 211 -22.99 1.18 -8.65
C GLY A 211 -22.95 0.10 -9.73
N SER A 212 -21.79 -0.08 -10.39
CA SER A 212 -21.55 -1.16 -11.35
C SER A 212 -21.34 -2.49 -10.64
N GLU A 213 -21.79 -3.60 -11.23
CA GLU A 213 -21.34 -4.93 -10.80
C GLU A 213 -19.87 -5.11 -11.21
N VAL A 214 -18.98 -5.34 -10.25
CA VAL A 214 -17.55 -5.54 -10.50
C VAL A 214 -17.14 -6.94 -10.08
N ARG A 215 -16.59 -7.71 -11.02
CA ARG A 215 -16.02 -9.03 -10.75
C ARG A 215 -14.51 -9.00 -10.90
N LEU A 216 -13.81 -9.34 -9.82
CA LEU A 216 -12.37 -9.53 -9.81
C LEU A 216 -12.02 -11.01 -10.00
N VAL A 217 -11.01 -11.29 -10.83
CA VAL A 217 -10.35 -12.61 -10.89
C VAL A 217 -8.85 -12.40 -10.73
N ASN A 218 -8.30 -12.87 -9.61
CA ASN A 218 -6.91 -12.64 -9.26
C ASN A 218 -6.03 -13.81 -9.72
N PHE A 219 -5.11 -13.56 -10.66
CA PHE A 219 -4.16 -14.53 -11.18
C PHE A 219 -2.76 -14.37 -10.57
N ALA A 220 -2.59 -13.43 -9.64
CA ALA A 220 -1.30 -13.12 -9.03
C ALA A 220 -0.73 -14.32 -8.25
N ILE A 221 0.60 -14.46 -8.32
CA ILE A 221 1.33 -15.52 -7.61
C ILE A 221 2.55 -14.93 -6.92
N SER A 222 2.68 -15.23 -5.63
CA SER A 222 3.82 -14.81 -4.81
C SER A 222 5.18 -15.21 -5.42
N GLY A 223 6.16 -14.32 -5.32
CA GLY A 223 7.53 -14.53 -5.80
C GLY A 223 7.70 -14.50 -7.32
N THR A 224 6.66 -14.17 -8.08
CA THR A 224 6.74 -14.10 -9.55
C THR A 224 7.14 -12.71 -10.06
N SER A 225 7.65 -12.68 -11.29
CA SER A 225 8.14 -11.48 -12.00
C SER A 225 7.29 -11.23 -13.25
N ILE A 226 7.53 -10.13 -13.96
CA ILE A 226 6.81 -9.85 -15.22
C ILE A 226 6.92 -10.99 -16.25
N SER A 227 8.03 -11.76 -16.22
CA SER A 227 8.20 -12.91 -17.11
C SER A 227 7.18 -14.02 -16.86
N PHE A 228 6.76 -14.20 -15.60
CA PHE A 228 5.68 -15.12 -15.28
C PHE A 228 4.37 -14.64 -15.92
N GLY A 229 4.02 -13.36 -15.77
CA GLY A 229 2.83 -12.77 -16.38
C GLY A 229 2.78 -12.96 -17.89
N VAL A 230 3.91 -12.79 -18.58
CA VAL A 230 4.04 -13.11 -20.02
C VAL A 230 3.74 -14.58 -20.32
N SER A 231 4.28 -15.51 -19.53
CA SER A 231 4.09 -16.96 -19.73
C SER A 231 2.69 -17.45 -19.35
N ASP A 232 2.07 -16.83 -18.35
CA ASP A 232 0.77 -17.20 -17.80
C ASP A 232 -0.40 -16.52 -18.53
N TRP A 233 -0.10 -15.61 -19.48
CA TRP A 233 -1.11 -14.91 -20.26
C TRP A 233 -2.21 -15.81 -20.84
N PRO A 234 -1.93 -16.98 -21.46
CA PRO A 234 -3.00 -17.84 -21.98
C PRO A 234 -4.04 -18.25 -20.93
N ARG A 235 -3.61 -18.45 -19.66
CA ARG A 235 -4.50 -18.80 -18.56
C ARG A 235 -5.39 -17.62 -18.18
N LEU A 236 -4.83 -16.41 -18.11
CA LEU A 236 -5.58 -15.19 -17.81
C LEU A 236 -6.53 -14.82 -18.96
N ALA A 237 -6.06 -14.86 -20.21
CA ALA A 237 -6.83 -14.53 -21.40
C ALA A 237 -8.15 -15.31 -21.50
N ALA A 238 -8.15 -16.58 -21.05
CA ALA A 238 -9.32 -17.44 -21.04
C ALA A 238 -10.50 -16.85 -20.23
N CYS A 239 -10.26 -15.98 -19.25
CA CYS A 239 -11.32 -15.35 -18.48
C CYS A 239 -11.98 -14.15 -19.17
N LYS A 240 -11.42 -13.65 -20.30
CA LYS A 240 -11.92 -12.52 -21.09
C LYS A 240 -12.27 -11.29 -20.20
N PRO A 241 -11.27 -10.68 -19.54
CA PRO A 241 -11.47 -9.46 -18.76
C PRO A 241 -11.75 -8.25 -19.65
N ASP A 242 -12.43 -7.25 -19.09
CA ASP A 242 -12.59 -5.92 -19.68
C ASP A 242 -11.41 -5.01 -19.28
N LEU A 243 -10.83 -5.26 -18.10
CA LEU A 243 -9.69 -4.54 -17.56
C LEU A 243 -8.65 -5.51 -17.00
N VAL A 244 -7.38 -5.34 -17.40
CA VAL A 244 -6.24 -6.09 -16.86
C VAL A 244 -5.37 -5.17 -16.01
N ILE A 245 -5.16 -5.50 -14.75
CA ILE A 245 -4.18 -4.84 -13.88
C ILE A 245 -2.89 -5.65 -13.91
N ILE A 246 -1.79 -5.02 -14.33
CA ILE A 246 -0.46 -5.62 -14.39
C ILE A 246 0.38 -5.00 -13.27
N ALA A 247 0.68 -5.78 -12.23
CA ALA A 247 1.31 -5.31 -11.00
C ALA A 247 2.53 -6.16 -10.65
N TYR A 248 3.63 -5.90 -11.36
CA TYR A 248 4.96 -6.45 -11.14
C TYR A 248 5.95 -5.32 -10.85
N GLY A 249 7.21 -5.65 -10.58
CA GLY A 249 8.28 -4.67 -10.38
C GLY A 249 9.07 -4.89 -9.10
N MET A 250 8.43 -5.34 -8.01
CA MET A 250 9.13 -5.53 -6.73
C MET A 250 10.13 -6.70 -6.79
N ASN A 251 9.75 -7.81 -7.41
CA ASN A 251 10.67 -8.93 -7.65
C ASN A 251 11.64 -8.66 -8.82
N ASP A 252 11.26 -7.75 -9.72
CA ASP A 252 12.00 -7.43 -10.94
C ASP A 252 13.15 -6.43 -10.70
N VAL A 253 13.00 -5.54 -9.71
CA VAL A 253 13.95 -4.44 -9.44
C VAL A 253 15.34 -4.96 -9.07
N GLY A 254 15.42 -6.12 -8.41
CA GLY A 254 16.68 -6.75 -8.02
C GLY A 254 17.55 -7.14 -9.23
N ARG A 255 16.97 -7.24 -10.43
CA ARG A 255 17.70 -7.46 -11.68
C ARG A 255 18.50 -6.24 -12.12
N LYS A 256 18.14 -5.03 -11.65
CA LYS A 256 18.79 -3.76 -12.00
C LYS A 256 18.82 -3.52 -13.51
N ASP A 257 17.75 -3.93 -14.20
CA ASP A 257 17.62 -3.88 -15.65
C ASP A 257 16.24 -3.31 -16.04
N PRO A 258 16.08 -1.98 -16.00
CA PRO A 258 14.83 -1.32 -16.39
C PRO A 258 14.43 -1.63 -17.84
N LYS A 259 15.41 -1.73 -18.74
CA LYS A 259 15.16 -2.00 -20.16
C LYS A 259 14.53 -3.37 -20.35
N TRP A 260 15.07 -4.41 -19.72
CA TRP A 260 14.47 -5.74 -19.75
C TRP A 260 13.04 -5.73 -19.18
N TYR A 261 12.83 -5.00 -18.08
CA TYR A 261 11.51 -4.89 -17.48
C TYR A 261 10.49 -4.23 -18.44
N ARG A 262 10.91 -3.17 -19.13
CA ARG A 262 10.14 -2.52 -20.20
C ARG A 262 9.79 -3.49 -21.31
N GLU A 263 10.77 -4.25 -21.82
CA GLU A 263 10.60 -5.18 -22.94
C GLU A 263 9.60 -6.30 -22.60
N ARG A 264 9.71 -6.89 -21.41
CA ARG A 264 8.77 -7.93 -20.95
C ARG A 264 7.38 -7.36 -20.69
N THR A 265 7.28 -6.16 -20.14
CA THR A 265 5.98 -5.51 -19.93
C THR A 265 5.31 -5.19 -21.26
N ALA A 266 6.05 -4.63 -22.21
CA ALA A 266 5.57 -4.35 -23.57
C ALA A 266 5.11 -5.61 -24.29
N GLU A 267 5.80 -6.74 -24.08
CA GLU A 267 5.39 -8.02 -24.62
C GLU A 267 4.02 -8.47 -24.07
N LEU A 268 3.81 -8.39 -22.76
CA LEU A 268 2.51 -8.72 -22.16
C LEU A 268 1.41 -7.78 -22.63
N VAL A 269 1.65 -6.47 -22.65
CA VAL A 269 0.72 -5.47 -23.20
C VAL A 269 0.36 -5.79 -24.66
N GLY A 270 1.36 -6.14 -25.47
CA GLY A 270 1.16 -6.53 -26.87
C GLY A 270 0.30 -7.78 -27.02
N LYS A 271 0.51 -8.80 -26.18
CA LYS A 271 -0.32 -10.02 -26.15
C LYS A 271 -1.77 -9.70 -25.78
N ILE A 272 -1.99 -8.87 -24.75
CA ILE A 272 -3.34 -8.45 -24.34
C ILE A 272 -4.03 -7.72 -25.48
N GLY A 273 -3.37 -6.74 -26.10
CA GLY A 273 -3.97 -5.97 -27.20
C GLY A 273 -4.26 -6.81 -28.45
N ALA A 274 -3.47 -7.84 -28.72
CA ALA A 274 -3.68 -8.74 -29.86
C ALA A 274 -4.84 -9.72 -29.61
N ASP A 275 -4.89 -10.32 -28.42
CA ASP A 275 -5.86 -11.38 -28.11
C ASP A 275 -7.20 -10.83 -27.62
N LEU A 276 -7.20 -9.67 -26.96
CA LEU A 276 -8.35 -8.99 -26.38
C LEU A 276 -8.33 -7.48 -26.70
N PRO A 277 -8.61 -7.06 -27.94
CA PRO A 277 -8.57 -5.64 -28.35
C PRO A 277 -9.60 -4.75 -27.64
N GLU A 278 -10.59 -5.35 -26.99
CA GLU A 278 -11.57 -4.64 -26.16
C GLU A 278 -11.16 -4.46 -24.70
N ALA A 279 -10.13 -5.19 -24.24
CA ALA A 279 -9.62 -5.04 -22.89
C ALA A 279 -8.70 -3.82 -22.78
N GLU A 280 -8.82 -3.09 -21.67
CA GLU A 280 -7.91 -2.02 -21.30
C GLU A 280 -6.97 -2.47 -20.18
N MET A 281 -5.90 -1.70 -19.94
CA MET A 281 -4.82 -2.09 -19.05
C MET A 281 -4.45 -0.98 -18.07
N ILE A 282 -4.18 -1.37 -16.83
CA ILE A 282 -3.51 -0.51 -15.84
C ILE A 282 -2.19 -1.18 -15.48
N LEU A 283 -1.09 -0.48 -15.76
CA LEU A 283 0.23 -0.81 -15.24
C LEU A 283 0.36 -0.22 -13.84
N VAL A 284 0.76 -1.01 -12.85
CA VAL A 284 1.02 -0.53 -11.48
C VAL A 284 2.53 -0.44 -11.31
N SER A 285 3.04 0.75 -10.96
CA SER A 285 4.46 0.87 -10.64
C SER A 285 4.78 0.21 -9.30
N PRO A 286 6.01 -0.33 -9.13
CA PRO A 286 6.40 -0.89 -7.84
C PRO A 286 6.41 0.18 -6.74
N MET A 287 6.05 -0.23 -5.52
CA MET A 287 6.34 0.57 -4.33
C MET A 287 7.86 0.66 -4.08
N LEU A 288 8.29 1.46 -3.12
CA LEU A 288 9.71 1.47 -2.75
C LEU A 288 9.99 0.39 -1.70
N GLY A 289 11.00 -0.45 -1.93
CA GLY A 289 11.53 -1.37 -0.91
C GLY A 289 12.46 -0.67 0.07
N ASN A 290 12.73 -1.28 1.23
CA ASN A 290 13.60 -0.74 2.26
C ASN A 290 14.98 -0.34 1.71
N LYS A 291 15.37 0.92 1.95
CA LYS A 291 16.62 1.50 1.43
C LYS A 291 17.89 0.81 1.94
N GLU A 292 17.78 0.07 3.04
CA GLU A 292 18.90 -0.64 3.66
C GLU A 292 19.06 -2.07 3.14
N TRP A 293 18.19 -2.55 2.23
CA TRP A 293 18.29 -3.87 1.63
C TRP A 293 18.93 -3.84 0.24
N ILE A 294 19.99 -4.64 0.02
CA ILE A 294 20.75 -4.58 -1.24
C ILE A 294 19.96 -5.04 -2.48
N HIS A 295 18.89 -5.82 -2.28
CA HIS A 295 18.13 -6.47 -3.35
C HIS A 295 17.02 -5.59 -3.93
N THR A 296 16.70 -4.48 -3.26
CA THR A 296 15.72 -3.47 -3.68
C THR A 296 16.35 -2.09 -3.74
N PRO A 297 17.40 -1.89 -4.55
CA PRO A 297 18.11 -0.61 -4.64
C PRO A 297 17.15 0.53 -4.98
N ARG A 298 17.09 1.54 -4.10
CA ARG A 298 16.07 2.60 -4.13
C ARG A 298 16.11 3.40 -5.42
N GLU A 299 17.30 3.61 -5.97
CA GLU A 299 17.55 4.36 -7.20
C GLU A 299 16.93 3.71 -8.45
N MET A 300 16.62 2.41 -8.41
CA MET A 300 16.07 1.69 -9.56
C MET A 300 14.56 1.87 -9.72
N PHE A 301 13.81 2.10 -8.64
CA PHE A 301 12.34 2.13 -8.71
C PHE A 301 11.81 3.22 -9.65
N ASN A 302 12.42 4.41 -9.62
CA ASN A 302 12.05 5.49 -10.53
C ASN A 302 12.35 5.17 -11.99
N LEU A 303 13.42 4.43 -12.27
CA LEU A 303 13.72 3.97 -13.62
C LEU A 303 12.66 2.98 -14.10
N TYR A 304 12.30 1.98 -13.29
CA TYR A 304 11.26 1.01 -13.63
C TYR A 304 9.89 1.65 -13.81
N ARG A 305 9.52 2.60 -12.94
CA ARG A 305 8.30 3.40 -13.06
C ARG A 305 8.27 4.22 -14.35
N ASN A 306 9.41 4.82 -14.74
CA ASN A 306 9.50 5.59 -15.97
C ASN A 306 9.36 4.72 -17.22
N GLU A 307 9.86 3.48 -17.18
CA GLU A 307 9.66 2.51 -18.25
C GLU A 307 8.18 2.17 -18.45
N LEU A 308 7.43 1.96 -17.36
CA LEU A 308 5.97 1.76 -17.43
C LEU A 308 5.26 2.99 -17.99
N LYS A 309 5.66 4.19 -17.57
CA LYS A 309 5.10 5.44 -18.09
C LYS A 309 5.28 5.55 -19.61
N GLY A 310 6.42 5.11 -20.13
CA GLY A 310 6.71 5.07 -21.57
C GLY A 310 5.85 4.09 -22.38
N LEU A 311 5.10 3.20 -21.74
CA LEU A 311 4.16 2.26 -22.36
C LEU A 311 2.70 2.74 -22.31
N THR A 312 2.43 3.89 -21.67
CA THR A 312 1.06 4.42 -21.57
C THR A 312 0.57 5.01 -22.89
N GLY A 313 -0.74 4.95 -23.12
CA GLY A 313 -1.40 5.39 -24.35
C GLY A 313 -2.89 5.05 -24.35
N PRO A 314 -3.59 5.17 -25.48
CA PRO A 314 -4.97 4.70 -25.60
C PRO A 314 -5.08 3.22 -25.18
N GLY A 315 -5.94 2.93 -24.20
CA GLY A 315 -6.15 1.59 -23.63
C GLY A 315 -5.12 1.17 -22.57
N VAL A 316 -4.08 1.98 -22.26
CA VAL A 316 -3.05 1.65 -21.27
C VAL A 316 -2.77 2.83 -20.35
N ALA A 317 -3.14 2.70 -19.08
CA ALA A 317 -2.89 3.69 -18.03
C ALA A 317 -1.80 3.24 -17.04
N LEU A 318 -1.30 4.18 -16.23
CA LEU A 318 -0.34 3.94 -15.15
C LEU A 318 -0.96 4.34 -13.81
N ALA A 319 -0.98 3.41 -12.85
CA ALA A 319 -1.17 3.68 -11.44
C ALA A 319 0.22 3.85 -10.79
N ASP A 320 0.60 5.10 -10.51
CA ASP A 320 1.93 5.45 -10.03
C ASP A 320 2.06 5.34 -8.50
N VAL A 321 2.18 4.11 -8.02
CA VAL A 321 2.36 3.81 -6.59
C VAL A 321 3.72 4.29 -6.10
N THR A 322 4.77 4.24 -6.92
CA THR A 322 6.12 4.74 -6.58
C THR A 322 6.06 6.17 -6.05
N ALA A 323 5.42 7.09 -6.79
CA ALA A 323 5.33 8.50 -6.40
C ALA A 323 4.53 8.72 -5.10
N VAL A 324 3.48 7.91 -4.88
CA VAL A 324 2.69 7.95 -3.63
C VAL A 324 3.54 7.46 -2.45
N TRP A 325 4.29 6.38 -2.65
CA TRP A 325 5.16 5.80 -1.63
C TRP A 325 6.32 6.74 -1.26
N GLU A 326 6.90 7.43 -2.25
CA GLU A 326 7.92 8.48 -2.05
C GLU A 326 7.39 9.62 -1.17
N ALA A 327 6.16 10.05 -1.40
CA ALA A 327 5.53 11.13 -0.64
C ALA A 327 5.41 10.79 0.86
N HIS A 328 5.02 9.55 1.18
CA HIS A 328 4.95 9.08 2.57
C HIS A 328 6.33 9.00 3.22
N LEU A 329 7.31 8.40 2.52
CA LEU A 329 8.67 8.18 3.05
C LEU A 329 9.51 9.46 3.14
N GLY A 330 8.98 10.60 2.67
CA GLY A 330 9.56 11.91 2.95
C GLY A 330 9.54 12.30 4.44
N LYS A 331 8.57 11.78 5.22
CA LYS A 331 8.48 12.00 6.68
C LYS A 331 8.41 10.71 7.51
N GLN A 332 7.99 9.60 6.91
CA GLN A 332 7.92 8.29 7.54
C GLN A 332 9.17 7.45 7.29
N ARG A 333 9.31 6.36 8.05
CA ARG A 333 10.37 5.34 7.90
C ARG A 333 9.87 4.23 6.98
N ASP A 334 10.80 3.47 6.41
CA ASP A 334 10.44 2.29 5.60
C ASP A 334 9.54 1.33 6.40
N LEU A 335 9.86 1.07 7.67
CA LEU A 335 9.09 0.22 8.59
C LEU A 335 7.66 0.70 8.88
N ASP A 336 7.35 1.98 8.62
CA ASP A 336 5.99 2.50 8.80
C ASP A 336 5.06 2.02 7.66
N LEU A 337 5.62 1.65 6.50
CA LEU A 337 4.88 1.27 5.29
C LEU A 337 5.18 -0.15 4.82
N THR A 338 6.38 -0.66 5.07
CA THR A 338 6.84 -1.96 4.58
C THR A 338 7.83 -2.64 5.53
N GLY A 339 7.69 -3.95 5.69
CA GLY A 339 8.65 -4.78 6.41
C GLY A 339 9.86 -5.24 5.60
N ASN A 340 9.86 -4.96 4.29
CA ASN A 340 10.80 -5.49 3.31
C ASN A 340 11.68 -4.39 2.71
#